data_AF-A0A523RYZ9-F1
#
_entry.id   AF-A0A523RYZ9-F1
#
_cell.length_a   1.000
_cell.length_b   1.000
_cell.length_c   1.000
_cell.angle_alpha   90.00
_cell.angle_beta   90.00
_cell.angle_gamma   90.00
#
_symmetry.space_group_name_H-M   'P 1'
#
loop_
_entity.id
_entity.type
_entity.pdbx_description
1 polymer ?
#
loop_
_entity_poly.entity_id
_entity_poly.type
_entity_poly.pdbx_seq_one_letter_code
_entity_poly.pdbx_strand_id
1 'polypeptide(L)'
;MNRIMFSPFRRLIEAFREKGATTPKKALTWKELGFPEELEHMSPPIPPDKSPIVKKGKKYYLSEKRLEIFREEFGLMNPLRKWIQHTAKVPKGYLRYQVLHKLKERPMSGAELTSAITEEMGGRWKPKPGSMYPLLKSLLLDGLTQEIPEEDGRTRRYELTEMGQKFLENQVDQSGELREKFSQGFTPFPLFLGIGSHAEIPLSLQNFFTTLQSLRVVISSNPSQEILEEVAKAANRFTKDLKKIRKKIETQE
;
A
#
# COMPACT_ATOMS: atom_id res chain seq x y z
N MET A 1 1.99 -5.62 -17.32
CA MET A 1 1.96 -4.15 -17.27
C MET A 1 1.84 -3.70 -15.81
N ASN A 2 2.84 -3.00 -15.27
CA ASN A 2 3.03 -2.74 -13.84
C ASN A 2 1.83 -2.00 -13.19
N ARG A 3 0.92 -2.73 -12.54
CA ARG A 3 -0.27 -2.20 -11.84
C ARG A 3 0.00 -1.59 -10.45
N ILE A 4 1.26 -1.51 -10.02
CA ILE A 4 1.61 -1.19 -8.63
C ILE A 4 2.56 0.02 -8.61
N MET A 5 1.99 1.19 -8.89
CA MET A 5 2.58 2.47 -8.53
C MET A 5 1.51 3.23 -7.74
N PHE A 6 1.80 3.48 -6.46
CA PHE A 6 1.06 4.31 -5.49
C PHE A 6 -0.33 4.79 -5.93
N SER A 7 -1.39 4.19 -5.37
CA SER A 7 -2.79 4.59 -5.61
C SER A 7 -3.03 6.12 -5.61
N PRO A 8 -2.42 6.94 -4.71
CA PRO A 8 -2.56 8.40 -4.75
C PRO A 8 -1.83 9.07 -5.93
N PHE A 9 -0.60 8.65 -6.23
CA PHE A 9 0.18 9.23 -7.34
C PHE A 9 -0.40 8.85 -8.70
N ARG A 10 -0.95 7.63 -8.83
CA ARG A 10 -1.65 7.20 -10.03
C ARG A 10 -2.89 8.06 -10.29
N ARG A 11 -3.75 8.25 -9.27
CA ARG A 11 -4.93 9.14 -9.37
C ARG A 11 -4.54 10.56 -9.74
N LEU A 12 -3.42 11.05 -9.20
CA LEU A 12 -2.87 12.35 -9.56
C LEU A 12 -2.55 12.41 -11.06
N ILE A 13 -1.75 11.47 -11.58
CA ILE A 13 -1.40 11.41 -13.01
C ILE A 13 -2.64 11.28 -13.91
N GLU A 14 -3.61 10.45 -13.51
CA GLU A 14 -4.87 10.27 -14.24
C GLU A 14 -5.67 11.58 -14.30
N ALA A 15 -5.81 12.31 -13.18
CA ALA A 15 -6.50 13.60 -13.14
C ALA A 15 -5.88 14.64 -14.09
N PHE A 16 -4.54 14.72 -14.15
CA PHE A 16 -3.85 15.61 -15.11
C PHE A 16 -4.14 15.23 -16.57
N ARG A 17 -4.24 13.94 -16.88
CA ARG A 17 -4.54 13.45 -18.24
C ARG A 17 -5.99 13.70 -18.62
N GLU A 18 -6.93 13.37 -17.74
CA GLU A 18 -8.36 13.58 -17.96
C GLU A 18 -8.70 15.06 -18.17
N LYS A 19 -8.07 15.94 -17.40
CA LYS A 19 -8.24 17.39 -17.53
C LYS A 19 -7.39 18.01 -18.64
N GLY A 20 -6.62 17.20 -19.37
CA GLY A 20 -5.78 17.64 -20.49
C GLY A 20 -4.60 18.54 -20.10
N ALA A 21 -4.25 18.60 -18.82
CA ALA A 21 -3.17 19.41 -18.27
C ALA A 21 -1.79 18.79 -18.51
N THR A 22 -1.47 18.45 -19.77
CA THR A 22 -0.26 17.71 -20.16
C THR A 22 0.79 18.57 -20.86
N THR A 23 0.54 19.88 -20.96
CA THR A 23 1.45 20.83 -21.63
C THR A 23 1.50 22.16 -20.88
N PRO A 24 2.56 22.97 -21.06
CA PRO A 24 2.67 24.28 -20.40
C PRO A 24 1.55 25.27 -20.75
N LYS A 25 0.88 25.09 -21.89
CA LYS A 25 -0.24 25.93 -22.33
C LYS A 25 -1.56 25.51 -21.69
N LYS A 26 -1.70 24.23 -21.33
CA LYS A 26 -2.90 23.64 -20.70
C LYS A 26 -2.73 23.47 -19.18
N ALA A 27 -1.78 24.17 -18.56
CA ALA A 27 -1.53 24.03 -17.13
C ALA A 27 -2.77 24.46 -16.32
N LEU A 28 -3.03 23.74 -15.22
CA LEU A 28 -4.18 23.95 -14.34
C LEU A 28 -3.74 24.08 -12.88
N THR A 29 -4.54 24.77 -12.08
CA THR A 29 -4.41 24.84 -10.62
C THR A 29 -4.86 23.52 -9.97
N TRP A 30 -4.46 23.28 -8.72
CA TRP A 30 -4.92 22.12 -7.95
C TRP A 30 -6.45 22.06 -7.84
N LYS A 31 -7.09 23.21 -7.65
CA LYS A 31 -8.55 23.35 -7.62
C LYS A 31 -9.20 22.93 -8.95
N GLU A 32 -8.67 23.39 -10.08
CA GLU A 32 -9.16 23.00 -11.43
C GLU A 32 -8.96 21.50 -11.71
N LEU A 33 -7.94 20.89 -11.10
CA LEU A 33 -7.65 19.45 -11.14
C LEU A 33 -8.50 18.62 -10.16
N GLY A 34 -9.34 19.25 -9.33
CA GLY A 34 -10.22 18.56 -8.38
C GLY A 34 -9.56 18.18 -7.05
N PHE A 35 -8.45 18.83 -6.70
CA PHE A 35 -7.73 18.60 -5.43
C PHE A 35 -7.83 19.82 -4.50
N PRO A 36 -7.84 19.61 -3.17
CA PRO A 36 -7.70 20.70 -2.19
C PRO A 36 -6.38 21.45 -2.38
N GLU A 37 -6.41 22.79 -2.25
CA GLU A 37 -5.21 23.65 -2.41
C GLU A 37 -4.12 23.32 -1.38
N GLU A 38 -4.50 22.78 -0.22
CA GLU A 38 -3.59 22.36 0.84
C GLU A 38 -2.65 21.22 0.41
N LEU A 39 -3.03 20.45 -0.62
CA LEU A 39 -2.20 19.37 -1.18
C LEU A 39 -1.09 19.88 -2.09
N GLU A 40 -1.05 21.18 -2.44
CA GLU A 40 0.01 21.77 -3.26
C GLU A 40 1.41 21.49 -2.69
N HIS A 41 1.51 21.44 -1.36
CA HIS A 41 2.76 21.20 -0.63
C HIS A 41 2.99 19.71 -0.29
N MET A 42 2.07 18.83 -0.65
CA MET A 42 2.16 17.38 -0.40
C MET A 42 2.77 16.59 -1.57
N SER A 43 3.38 17.28 -2.55
CA SER A 43 4.16 16.56 -3.56
C SER A 43 5.21 15.68 -2.86
N PRO A 44 5.40 14.43 -3.31
CA PRO A 44 6.49 13.61 -2.81
C PRO A 44 7.80 14.42 -2.93
N PRO A 45 8.77 14.28 -2.02
CA PRO A 45 10.02 15.04 -2.06
C PRO A 45 10.89 14.49 -3.19
N ILE A 46 10.46 14.79 -4.41
CA ILE A 46 11.14 14.57 -5.66
C ILE A 46 11.74 15.93 -6.01
N PRO A 47 13.04 16.01 -6.30
CA PRO A 47 13.66 17.24 -6.79
C PRO A 47 12.81 17.86 -7.93
N PRO A 48 12.55 19.18 -7.93
CA PRO A 48 11.64 19.82 -8.90
C PRO A 48 11.99 19.58 -10.38
N ASP A 49 13.27 19.38 -10.67
CA ASP A 49 13.82 19.01 -11.97
C ASP A 49 13.45 17.57 -12.39
N LYS A 50 13.27 16.67 -11.42
CA LYS A 50 12.93 15.26 -11.62
C LYS A 50 11.44 14.95 -11.51
N SER A 51 10.64 15.89 -11.00
CA SER A 51 9.19 15.72 -10.91
C SER A 51 8.55 15.68 -12.30
N PRO A 52 7.66 14.71 -12.57
CA PRO A 52 6.86 14.70 -13.80
C PRO A 52 5.77 15.78 -13.80
N ILE A 53 5.43 16.32 -12.63
CA ILE A 53 4.50 17.44 -12.47
C ILE A 53 5.30 18.72 -12.39
N VAL A 54 5.13 19.58 -13.40
CA VAL A 54 5.90 20.81 -13.57
C VAL A 54 5.07 22.02 -13.16
N LYS A 55 5.64 22.86 -12.29
CA LYS A 55 5.03 24.12 -11.85
C LYS A 55 5.32 25.24 -12.86
N LYS A 56 4.29 26.02 -13.20
CA LYS A 56 4.35 27.23 -14.03
C LYS A 56 3.50 28.32 -13.37
N GLY A 57 4.14 29.17 -12.57
CA GLY A 57 3.43 30.12 -11.71
C GLY A 57 2.59 29.39 -10.66
N LYS A 58 1.29 29.68 -10.59
CA LYS A 58 0.32 28.98 -9.71
C LYS A 58 -0.33 27.73 -10.35
N LYS A 59 0.09 27.39 -11.56
CA LYS A 59 -0.50 26.30 -12.35
C LYS A 59 0.51 25.16 -12.54
N TYR A 60 0.00 23.98 -12.85
CA TYR A 60 0.75 22.75 -12.95
C TYR A 60 0.39 22.02 -14.24
N TYR A 61 1.34 21.28 -14.80
CA TYR A 61 1.06 20.34 -15.89
C TYR A 61 1.90 19.07 -15.74
N LEU A 62 1.38 17.97 -16.28
CA LEU A 62 2.09 16.71 -16.40
C LEU A 62 2.97 16.72 -17.66
N SER A 63 4.28 16.54 -17.51
CA SER A 63 5.16 16.27 -18.63
C SER A 63 5.29 14.76 -18.86
N GLU A 64 4.74 14.26 -19.96
CA GLU A 64 4.82 12.82 -20.30
C GLU A 64 6.28 12.36 -20.49
N LYS A 65 7.13 13.20 -21.09
CA LYS A 65 8.57 12.92 -21.20
C LYS A 65 9.25 12.80 -19.83
N ARG A 66 8.94 13.71 -18.89
CA ARG A 66 9.47 13.59 -17.53
C ARG A 66 8.84 12.41 -16.78
N LEU A 67 7.60 12.05 -17.07
CA LEU A 67 6.95 10.87 -16.49
C LEU A 67 7.62 9.57 -16.95
N GLU A 68 8.08 9.51 -18.20
CA GLU A 68 8.86 8.39 -18.73
C GLU A 68 10.22 8.28 -18.02
N ILE A 69 10.99 9.38 -17.98
CA ILE A 69 12.28 9.43 -17.23
C ILE A 69 12.06 9.11 -15.75
N PHE A 70 11.02 9.68 -15.13
CA PHE A 70 10.65 9.39 -13.74
C PHE A 70 10.30 7.91 -13.56
N ARG A 71 9.61 7.28 -14.51
CA ARG A 71 9.33 5.84 -14.49
C ARG A 71 10.57 5.00 -14.74
N GLU A 72 11.59 5.50 -15.40
CA GLU A 72 12.86 4.80 -15.57
C GLU A 72 13.72 4.96 -14.31
N GLU A 73 14.00 6.19 -13.88
CA GLU A 73 14.81 6.53 -12.71
C GLU A 73 14.17 6.05 -11.39
N PHE A 74 12.89 6.30 -11.18
CA PHE A 74 12.16 5.80 -10.00
C PHE A 74 11.51 4.43 -10.28
N GLY A 75 11.47 3.96 -11.52
CA GLY A 75 11.28 2.54 -11.80
C GLY A 75 12.47 1.70 -11.33
N LEU A 76 13.65 2.30 -11.17
CA LEU A 76 14.77 1.71 -10.44
C LEU A 76 14.58 1.73 -8.91
N MET A 77 13.42 2.12 -8.35
CA MET A 77 12.99 1.65 -7.02
C MET A 77 12.37 0.24 -7.06
N ASN A 78 12.26 -0.40 -8.23
CA ASN A 78 11.87 -1.81 -8.37
C ASN A 78 12.91 -2.82 -7.81
N PRO A 79 14.24 -2.56 -7.76
CA PRO A 79 15.17 -3.34 -6.94
C PRO A 79 14.86 -3.23 -5.44
N LEU A 80 14.56 -2.04 -4.90
CA LEU A 80 14.14 -1.92 -3.49
C LEU A 80 12.82 -2.63 -3.23
N ARG A 81 11.84 -2.55 -4.14
CA ARG A 81 10.57 -3.28 -3.99
C ARG A 81 10.76 -4.80 -4.04
N LYS A 82 11.50 -5.32 -5.02
CA LYS A 82 11.83 -6.76 -5.08
C LYS A 82 12.64 -7.18 -3.84
N TRP A 83 13.59 -6.36 -3.41
CA TRP A 83 14.37 -6.58 -2.20
C TRP A 83 13.47 -6.63 -0.96
N ILE A 84 12.62 -5.63 -0.72
CA ILE A 84 11.62 -5.59 0.36
C ILE A 84 10.67 -6.79 0.30
N GLN A 85 10.17 -7.16 -0.88
CA GLN A 85 9.31 -8.35 -1.04
C GLN A 85 10.00 -9.65 -0.64
N HIS A 86 11.31 -9.73 -0.85
CA HIS A 86 12.12 -10.91 -0.55
C HIS A 86 12.76 -10.90 0.85
N THR A 87 12.88 -9.74 1.50
CA THR A 87 13.43 -9.57 2.85
C THR A 87 12.36 -9.36 3.92
N ALA A 88 11.09 -9.19 3.53
CA ALA A 88 9.96 -9.11 4.45
C ALA A 88 9.95 -10.29 5.42
N LYS A 89 10.11 -10.02 6.72
CA LYS A 89 9.95 -11.04 7.76
C LYS A 89 8.47 -11.25 8.02
N VAL A 90 7.95 -12.36 7.53
CA VAL A 90 6.53 -12.72 7.66
C VAL A 90 6.39 -13.72 8.82
N PRO A 91 5.44 -13.52 9.76
CA PRO A 91 5.19 -14.46 10.83
C PRO A 91 4.88 -15.86 10.28
N LYS A 92 5.33 -16.89 11.01
CA LYS A 92 5.03 -18.28 10.67
C LYS A 92 3.50 -18.47 10.65
N GLY A 93 2.99 -19.14 9.63
CA GLY A 93 1.54 -19.38 9.47
C GLY A 93 0.76 -18.24 8.81
N TYR A 94 1.33 -17.05 8.63
CA TYR A 94 0.64 -15.92 7.98
C TYR A 94 0.22 -16.23 6.54
N LEU A 95 1.07 -16.93 5.77
CA LEU A 95 0.71 -17.35 4.41
C LEU A 95 -0.50 -18.30 4.40
N ARG A 96 -0.58 -19.22 5.36
CA ARG A 96 -1.72 -20.14 5.51
C ARG A 96 -3.00 -19.36 5.77
N TYR A 97 -2.96 -18.44 6.74
CA TYR A 97 -4.09 -17.58 7.06
C TYR A 97 -4.56 -16.80 5.82
N GLN A 98 -3.65 -16.12 5.12
CA GLN A 98 -4.00 -15.34 3.93
C GLN A 98 -4.58 -16.19 2.80
N VAL A 99 -4.06 -17.41 2.58
CA VAL A 99 -4.62 -18.34 1.58
C VAL A 99 -6.05 -18.74 1.96
N LEU A 100 -6.29 -19.20 3.18
CA LEU A 100 -7.63 -19.61 3.63
C LEU A 100 -8.62 -18.42 3.60
N HIS A 101 -8.17 -17.25 4.05
CA HIS A 101 -8.96 -16.02 4.01
C HIS A 101 -9.37 -15.65 2.58
N LYS A 102 -8.46 -15.74 1.60
CA LYS A 102 -8.81 -15.47 0.20
C LYS A 102 -9.71 -16.53 -0.40
N LEU A 103 -9.54 -17.80 -0.04
CA LEU A 103 -10.43 -18.87 -0.48
C LEU A 103 -11.83 -18.79 0.12
N LYS A 104 -12.00 -18.14 1.28
CA LYS A 104 -13.32 -17.80 1.83
C LYS A 104 -14.09 -16.81 0.95
N GLU A 105 -13.40 -15.95 0.22
CA GLU A 105 -14.03 -14.96 -0.66
C GLU A 105 -14.55 -15.59 -1.97
N ARG A 106 -13.74 -16.46 -2.59
CA ARG A 106 -14.08 -17.21 -3.80
C ARG A 106 -13.03 -18.29 -4.11
N PRO A 107 -13.34 -19.27 -4.98
CA PRO A 107 -12.33 -20.17 -5.52
C PRO A 107 -11.23 -19.42 -6.30
N MET A 108 -9.98 -19.84 -6.11
CA MET A 108 -8.82 -19.23 -6.75
C MET A 108 -7.73 -20.26 -7.08
N SER A 109 -7.02 -20.05 -8.18
CA SER A 109 -5.77 -20.77 -8.49
C SER A 109 -4.60 -20.26 -7.63
N GLY A 110 -3.51 -21.02 -7.54
CA GLY A 110 -2.30 -20.59 -6.82
C GLY A 110 -1.70 -19.28 -7.36
N ALA A 111 -1.83 -19.01 -8.66
CA ALA A 111 -1.38 -17.78 -9.29
C ALA A 111 -2.28 -16.59 -8.93
N GLU A 112 -3.60 -16.79 -8.90
CA GLU A 112 -4.57 -15.80 -8.44
C GLU A 112 -4.36 -15.47 -6.97
N LEU A 113 -4.18 -16.49 -6.10
CA LEU A 113 -3.89 -16.31 -4.68
C LEU A 113 -2.62 -15.48 -4.46
N THR A 114 -1.54 -15.81 -5.16
CA THR A 114 -0.28 -15.05 -5.07
C THR A 114 -0.50 -13.58 -5.45
N SER A 115 -1.29 -13.33 -6.50
CA SER A 115 -1.56 -11.98 -6.99
C SER A 115 -2.45 -11.21 -6.03
N ALA A 116 -3.56 -11.80 -5.59
CA ALA A 116 -4.51 -11.20 -4.65
C ALA A 116 -3.86 -10.86 -3.31
N ILE A 117 -3.07 -11.79 -2.75
CA ILE A 117 -2.32 -11.54 -1.51
C ILE A 117 -1.29 -10.43 -1.73
N THR A 118 -0.55 -10.43 -2.84
CA THR A 118 0.43 -9.35 -3.10
C THR A 118 -0.25 -7.98 -3.21
N GLU A 119 -1.43 -7.92 -3.82
CA GLU A 119 -2.22 -6.70 -4.00
C GLU A 119 -2.77 -6.17 -2.68
N GLU A 120 -3.39 -7.03 -1.87
CA GLU A 120 -3.89 -6.68 -0.54
C GLU A 120 -2.77 -6.14 0.35
N MET A 121 -1.57 -6.71 0.21
CA MET A 121 -0.38 -6.25 0.92
C MET A 121 0.24 -4.99 0.28
N GLY A 122 -0.40 -4.35 -0.69
CA GLY A 122 0.13 -3.13 -1.34
C GLY A 122 1.48 -3.35 -2.04
N GLY A 123 1.77 -4.57 -2.48
CA GLY A 123 3.02 -4.95 -3.11
C GLY A 123 4.22 -5.06 -2.16
N ARG A 124 3.97 -5.04 -0.85
CA ARG A 124 4.98 -5.07 0.24
C ARG A 124 5.59 -6.45 0.45
N TRP A 125 4.78 -7.49 0.32
CA TRP A 125 5.19 -8.87 0.39
C TRP A 125 4.56 -9.65 -0.77
N LYS A 126 5.31 -10.60 -1.32
CA LYS A 126 4.85 -11.52 -2.35
C LYS A 126 5.19 -12.94 -1.92
N PRO A 127 4.19 -13.84 -1.74
CA PRO A 127 4.45 -15.25 -1.50
C PRO A 127 5.35 -15.83 -2.60
N LYS A 128 6.39 -16.57 -2.20
CA LYS A 128 7.25 -17.28 -3.17
C LYS A 128 6.46 -18.45 -3.77
N PRO A 129 6.63 -18.77 -5.07
CA PRO A 129 5.99 -19.94 -5.68
C PRO A 129 6.28 -21.24 -4.91
N GLY A 130 7.52 -21.41 -4.45
CA GLY A 130 7.95 -22.56 -3.65
C GLY A 130 7.36 -22.67 -2.25
N SER A 131 6.57 -21.67 -1.79
CA SER A 131 5.81 -21.75 -0.54
C SER A 131 4.31 -21.92 -0.78
N MET A 132 3.80 -21.45 -1.93
CA MET A 132 2.37 -21.48 -2.25
C MET A 132 1.88 -22.90 -2.54
N TYR A 133 2.49 -23.58 -3.51
CA TYR A 133 2.00 -24.90 -3.94
C TYR A 133 2.21 -26.00 -2.89
N PRO A 134 3.33 -26.05 -2.15
CA PRO A 134 3.44 -26.99 -1.02
C PRO A 134 2.39 -26.74 0.06
N LEU A 135 2.05 -25.49 0.33
CA LEU A 135 0.97 -25.15 1.27
C LEU A 135 -0.39 -25.62 0.76
N LEU A 136 -0.74 -25.33 -0.50
CA LEU A 136 -2.00 -25.78 -1.10
C LEU A 136 -2.13 -27.30 -1.07
N LYS A 137 -1.03 -28.02 -1.38
CA LYS A 137 -0.99 -29.47 -1.24
C LYS A 137 -1.24 -29.94 0.20
N SER A 138 -0.66 -29.28 1.19
CA SER A 138 -0.95 -29.58 2.61
C SER A 138 -2.41 -29.35 2.94
N LEU A 139 -2.99 -28.21 2.55
CA LEU A 139 -4.37 -27.86 2.85
C LEU A 139 -5.39 -28.84 2.22
N LEU A 140 -5.08 -29.37 1.03
CA LEU A 140 -5.84 -30.45 0.41
C LEU A 140 -5.76 -31.75 1.22
N LEU A 141 -4.55 -32.17 1.60
CA LEU A 141 -4.34 -33.39 2.40
C LEU A 141 -5.01 -33.29 3.77
N ASP A 142 -5.02 -32.10 4.35
CA ASP A 142 -5.65 -31.80 5.64
C ASP A 142 -7.18 -31.65 5.52
N GLY A 143 -7.74 -31.73 4.31
CA GLY A 143 -9.19 -31.60 4.06
C GLY A 143 -9.75 -30.18 4.24
N LEU A 144 -8.88 -29.17 4.40
CA LEU A 144 -9.26 -27.76 4.59
C LEU A 144 -9.64 -27.08 3.28
N THR A 145 -9.14 -27.58 2.16
CA THR A 145 -9.48 -27.10 0.81
C THR A 145 -9.81 -28.28 -0.10
N GLN A 146 -10.52 -28.01 -1.19
CA GLN A 146 -10.80 -28.96 -2.27
C GLN A 146 -10.42 -28.36 -3.63
N GLU A 147 -10.13 -29.21 -4.62
CA GLU A 147 -9.85 -28.76 -5.99
C GLU A 147 -11.15 -28.65 -6.80
N ILE A 148 -11.29 -27.55 -7.52
CA ILE A 148 -12.31 -27.38 -8.55
C ILE A 148 -11.63 -27.50 -9.92
N PRO A 149 -12.01 -28.50 -10.74
CA PRO A 149 -11.55 -28.57 -12.11
C PRO A 149 -12.18 -27.46 -12.96
N GLU A 150 -11.36 -26.78 -13.76
CA GLU A 150 -11.86 -25.90 -14.83
C GLU A 150 -12.06 -26.67 -16.13
N GLU A 151 -12.95 -26.16 -16.98
CA GLU A 151 -13.26 -26.74 -18.31
C GLU A 151 -12.03 -26.92 -19.20
N ASP A 152 -10.98 -26.12 -18.98
CA ASP A 152 -9.73 -26.19 -19.75
C ASP A 152 -8.74 -27.27 -19.27
N GLY A 153 -8.99 -27.89 -18.11
CA GLY A 153 -8.16 -28.91 -17.47
C GLY A 153 -6.72 -28.50 -17.12
N ARG A 154 -6.34 -27.24 -17.36
CA ARG A 154 -4.96 -26.73 -17.24
C ARG A 154 -4.75 -25.97 -15.94
N THR A 155 -5.78 -25.30 -15.44
CA THR A 155 -5.68 -24.50 -14.23
C THR A 155 -6.49 -25.12 -13.10
N ARG A 156 -5.80 -25.62 -12.07
CA ARG A 156 -6.46 -26.09 -10.84
C ARG A 156 -6.81 -24.90 -9.97
N ARG A 157 -8.10 -24.78 -9.64
CA ARG A 157 -8.60 -23.84 -8.64
C ARG A 157 -8.84 -24.58 -7.32
N TYR A 158 -8.70 -23.84 -6.24
CA TYR A 158 -8.91 -24.33 -4.89
C TYR A 158 -10.11 -23.62 -4.30
N GLU A 159 -10.88 -24.33 -3.48
CA GLU A 159 -12.01 -23.82 -2.73
C GLU A 159 -11.89 -24.25 -1.27
N LEU A 160 -12.43 -23.44 -0.36
CA LEU A 160 -12.46 -23.74 1.06
C LEU A 160 -13.56 -24.76 1.36
N THR A 161 -13.25 -25.82 2.12
CA THR A 161 -14.28 -26.76 2.60
C THR A 161 -15.00 -26.20 3.82
N GLU A 162 -16.12 -26.80 4.23
CA GLU A 162 -16.77 -26.46 5.50
C GLU A 162 -15.82 -26.63 6.70
N MET A 163 -14.96 -27.67 6.67
CA MET A 163 -13.92 -27.89 7.68
C MET A 163 -12.89 -26.76 7.65
N GLY A 164 -12.45 -26.34 6.46
CA GLY A 164 -11.57 -25.20 6.26
C GLY A 164 -12.16 -23.89 6.78
N GLN A 165 -13.47 -23.69 6.60
CA GLN A 165 -14.16 -22.51 7.11
C GLN A 165 -14.20 -22.47 8.64
N LYS A 166 -14.56 -23.57 9.28
CA LYS A 166 -14.52 -23.69 10.75
C LYS A 166 -13.11 -23.53 11.30
N PHE A 167 -12.11 -24.12 10.63
CA PHE A 167 -10.70 -23.97 11.00
C PHE A 167 -10.26 -22.50 10.93
N LEU A 168 -10.63 -21.79 9.85
CA LEU A 168 -10.31 -20.38 9.69
C LEU A 168 -10.96 -19.54 10.77
N GLU A 169 -12.23 -19.76 11.07
CA GLU A 169 -12.99 -19.04 12.11
C GLU A 169 -12.35 -19.21 13.50
N ASN A 170 -11.94 -20.43 13.86
CA ASN A 170 -11.19 -20.70 15.10
C ASN A 170 -9.79 -20.07 15.11
N GLN A 171 -9.23 -19.77 13.94
CA GLN A 171 -7.95 -19.05 13.81
C GLN A 171 -8.10 -17.53 13.87
N VAL A 172 -9.30 -16.96 13.72
CA VAL A 172 -9.51 -15.50 13.71
C VAL A 172 -9.10 -14.87 15.05
N ASP A 173 -9.23 -15.59 16.17
CA ASP A 173 -8.79 -15.11 17.49
C ASP A 173 -7.26 -15.02 17.61
N GLN A 174 -6.50 -15.81 16.85
CA GLN A 174 -5.02 -15.72 16.77
C GLN A 174 -4.55 -14.87 15.58
N SER A 175 -5.42 -14.58 14.60
CA SER A 175 -5.06 -13.87 13.38
C SER A 175 -4.94 -12.36 13.60
N GLY A 176 -5.64 -11.80 14.59
CA GLY A 176 -5.43 -10.43 15.08
C GLY A 176 -3.97 -10.22 15.50
N GLU A 177 -3.43 -11.15 16.30
CA GLU A 177 -2.03 -11.14 16.76
C GLU A 177 -1.04 -11.35 15.59
N LEU A 178 -1.35 -12.23 14.63
CA LEU A 178 -0.53 -12.43 13.43
C LEU A 178 -0.50 -11.19 12.53
N ARG A 179 -1.64 -10.52 12.34
CA ARG A 179 -1.79 -9.28 11.57
C ARG A 179 -1.09 -8.11 12.25
N GLU A 180 -1.17 -8.05 13.58
CA GLU A 180 -0.44 -7.08 14.41
C GLU A 180 1.07 -7.31 14.32
N LYS A 181 1.55 -8.54 14.56
CA LYS A 181 2.97 -8.91 14.42
C LYS A 181 3.50 -8.67 13.01
N PHE A 182 2.69 -8.90 11.99
CA PHE A 182 3.04 -8.54 10.61
C PHE A 182 3.20 -7.02 10.45
N SER A 183 2.29 -6.22 11.01
CA SER A 183 2.36 -4.76 10.94
C SER A 183 3.59 -4.18 11.66
N GLN A 184 4.01 -4.80 12.77
CA GLN A 184 5.19 -4.38 13.54
C GLN A 184 6.50 -4.82 12.88
N GLY A 185 6.55 -6.04 12.32
CA GLY A 185 7.77 -6.61 11.70
C GLY A 185 8.08 -6.13 10.28
N PHE A 186 7.16 -5.39 9.65
CA PHE A 186 7.25 -4.94 8.27
C PHE A 186 7.49 -3.41 8.15
N THR A 187 8.29 -2.79 9.01
CA THR A 187 8.72 -1.39 8.78
C THR A 187 9.98 -1.40 7.91
N PRO A 188 9.90 -1.25 6.57
CA PRO A 188 11.11 -1.04 5.79
C PRO A 188 11.72 0.30 6.23
N PHE A 189 12.87 0.21 6.88
CA PHE A 189 13.67 1.33 7.36
C PHE A 189 14.05 2.41 6.31
N PRO A 190 13.93 2.23 4.97
CA PRO A 190 14.22 3.31 4.02
C PRO A 190 12.99 4.06 3.47
N LEU A 191 11.78 3.95 4.04
CA LEU A 191 10.63 4.76 3.57
C LEU A 191 10.60 6.19 4.14
N PHE A 192 11.65 6.62 4.84
CA PHE A 192 11.89 8.04 5.12
C PHE A 192 12.49 8.69 3.87
N LEU A 193 11.60 9.07 2.97
CA LEU A 193 11.85 10.01 1.88
C LEU A 193 12.63 11.25 2.40
N GLY A 194 13.93 11.30 2.16
CA GLY A 194 14.71 12.54 2.08
C GLY A 194 15.07 13.29 3.37
N ILE A 195 14.83 12.75 4.56
CA ILE A 195 15.51 13.25 5.77
C ILE A 195 16.85 12.53 5.82
N GLY A 196 17.94 13.29 5.70
CA GLY A 196 19.30 12.77 5.54
C GLY A 196 19.62 11.63 6.50
N SER A 197 20.41 10.68 6.00
CA SER A 197 20.89 9.44 6.63
C SER A 197 21.73 9.62 7.91
N HIS A 198 21.59 10.73 8.63
CA HIS A 198 22.36 11.08 9.82
C HIS A 198 21.54 11.65 10.98
N ALA A 199 20.22 11.84 10.85
CA ALA A 199 19.39 12.26 11.98
C ALA A 199 18.76 11.02 12.64
N GLU A 200 19.11 10.77 13.91
CA GLU A 200 18.39 9.81 14.75
C GLU A 200 16.92 10.23 14.83
N ILE A 201 16.04 9.49 14.15
CA ILE A 201 14.60 9.73 14.20
C ILE A 201 14.14 9.40 15.62
N PRO A 202 13.60 10.37 16.39
CA PRO A 202 13.17 10.13 17.76
C PRO A 202 12.16 8.98 17.81
N LEU A 203 12.27 8.12 18.81
CA LEU A 203 11.40 6.94 19.00
C LEU A 203 9.90 7.30 18.97
N SER A 204 9.54 8.49 19.44
CA SER A 204 8.18 9.04 19.37
C SER A 204 7.65 9.17 17.95
N LEU A 205 8.50 9.56 17.00
CA LEU A 205 8.14 9.70 15.59
C LEU A 205 7.98 8.31 14.93
N GLN A 206 8.81 7.33 15.33
CA GLN A 206 8.66 5.93 14.90
C GLN A 206 7.33 5.32 15.41
N ASN A 207 7.02 5.51 16.68
CA ASN A 207 5.76 5.04 17.29
C ASN A 207 4.53 5.67 16.63
N PHE A 208 4.62 6.96 16.30
CA PHE A 208 3.56 7.65 15.56
C PHE A 208 3.30 7.01 14.19
N PHE A 209 4.36 6.78 13.40
CA PHE A 209 4.20 6.20 12.06
C PHE A 209 3.69 4.76 12.08
N THR A 210 4.17 3.93 13.01
CA THR A 210 3.69 2.54 13.17
C THR A 210 2.21 2.51 13.58
N THR A 211 1.79 3.38 14.50
CA THR A 211 0.39 3.54 14.90
C THR A 211 -0.50 3.99 13.75
N LEU A 212 -0.05 4.94 12.92
CA LEU A 212 -0.81 5.35 11.72
C LEU A 212 -0.95 4.22 10.71
N GLN A 213 0.10 3.40 10.51
CA GLN A 213 0.04 2.27 9.59
C GLN A 213 -0.92 1.18 10.11
N SER A 214 -0.88 0.83 11.40
CA SER A 214 -1.79 -0.16 11.98
C SER A 214 -3.25 0.33 11.94
N LEU A 215 -3.49 1.59 12.26
CA LEU A 215 -4.82 2.19 12.20
C LEU A 215 -5.43 2.14 10.79
N ARG A 216 -4.62 2.39 9.74
CA ARG A 216 -5.07 2.25 8.35
C ARG A 216 -5.58 0.84 8.04
N VAL A 217 -4.93 -0.18 8.57
CA VAL A 217 -5.30 -1.58 8.39
C VAL A 217 -6.64 -1.87 9.08
N VAL A 218 -6.86 -1.33 10.27
CA VAL A 218 -8.12 -1.49 11.03
C VAL A 218 -9.28 -0.74 10.37
N ILE A 219 -9.06 0.48 9.88
CA ILE A 219 -10.09 1.29 9.21
C ILE A 219 -10.55 0.65 7.88
N SER A 220 -9.74 -0.17 7.24
CA SER A 220 -10.18 -0.90 6.04
C SER A 220 -11.15 -2.06 6.32
N SER A 221 -11.43 -2.36 7.60
CA SER A 221 -12.29 -3.46 8.04
C SER A 221 -13.72 -3.03 8.42
N ASN A 222 -14.26 -1.97 7.80
CA ASN A 222 -15.61 -1.43 7.98
C ASN A 222 -15.91 -0.84 9.39
N PRO A 223 -15.17 0.19 9.83
CA PRO A 223 -15.35 0.84 11.14
C PRO A 223 -16.69 1.59 11.22
N SER A 224 -17.20 1.76 12.44
CA SER A 224 -18.38 2.59 12.70
C SER A 224 -18.11 4.07 12.39
N GLN A 225 -19.18 4.82 12.14
CA GLN A 225 -19.09 6.26 11.90
C GLN A 225 -18.51 7.01 13.11
N GLU A 226 -18.82 6.57 14.32
CA GLU A 226 -18.25 7.11 15.56
C GLU A 226 -16.73 6.97 15.63
N ILE A 227 -16.18 5.80 15.27
CA ILE A 227 -14.74 5.56 15.22
C ILE A 227 -14.08 6.45 14.16
N LEU A 228 -14.73 6.61 12.99
CA LEU A 228 -14.23 7.49 11.94
C LEU A 228 -14.19 8.95 12.39
N GLU A 229 -15.19 9.41 13.13
CA GLU A 229 -15.23 10.75 13.71
C GLU A 229 -14.12 10.97 14.75
N GLU A 230 -13.86 9.98 15.59
CA GLU A 230 -12.79 10.04 16.58
C GLU A 230 -11.40 10.10 15.92
N VAL A 231 -11.17 9.28 14.90
CA VAL A 231 -9.95 9.31 14.09
C VAL A 231 -9.80 10.67 13.40
N ALA A 232 -10.87 11.22 12.83
CA ALA A 232 -10.86 12.53 12.20
C ALA A 232 -10.53 13.65 13.19
N LYS A 233 -11.10 13.61 14.41
CA LYS A 233 -10.78 14.56 15.49
C LYS A 233 -9.30 14.49 15.87
N ALA A 234 -8.75 13.28 16.03
CA ALA A 234 -7.33 13.09 16.34
C ALA A 234 -6.42 13.61 15.22
N ALA A 235 -6.74 13.29 13.96
CA ALA A 235 -5.99 13.75 12.79
C ALA A 235 -6.01 15.29 12.68
N ASN A 236 -7.17 15.92 12.94
CA ASN A 236 -7.31 17.38 12.92
C ASN A 236 -6.47 18.05 14.01
N ARG A 237 -6.46 17.49 15.22
CA ARG A 237 -5.62 17.99 16.32
C ARG A 237 -4.14 17.91 15.96
N PHE A 238 -3.68 16.76 15.50
CA PHE A 238 -2.30 16.57 15.08
C PHE A 238 -1.91 17.53 13.95
N THR A 239 -2.76 17.67 12.94
CA THR A 239 -2.56 18.62 11.84
C THR A 239 -2.43 20.06 12.33
N LYS A 240 -3.25 20.48 13.30
CA LYS A 240 -3.19 21.81 13.91
C LYS A 240 -1.86 22.03 14.62
N ASP A 241 -1.37 21.04 15.35
CA ASP A 241 -0.10 21.13 16.07
C ASP A 241 1.09 21.19 15.10
N LEU A 242 1.10 20.37 14.03
CA LEU A 242 2.12 20.47 12.98
C LEU A 242 2.11 21.82 12.26
N LYS A 243 0.93 22.38 11.96
CA LYS A 243 0.82 23.72 11.35
C LYS A 243 1.41 24.80 12.25
N LYS A 244 1.26 24.71 13.58
CA LYS A 244 1.89 25.63 14.53
C LYS A 244 3.41 25.48 14.52
N ILE A 245 3.92 24.26 14.50
CA ILE A 245 5.36 23.99 14.44
C ILE A 245 5.94 24.55 13.13
N ARG A 246 5.30 24.29 11.99
CA ARG A 246 5.73 24.82 10.68
C ARG A 246 5.84 26.34 10.69
N LYS A 247 4.83 27.05 11.21
CA LYS A 247 4.87 28.52 11.33
C LYS A 247 6.03 29.02 12.19
N LYS A 248 6.40 28.30 13.25
CA LYS A 248 7.56 28.65 14.10
C LYS A 248 8.89 28.49 13.35
N ILE A 249 8.98 27.50 12.47
CA ILE A 249 10.17 27.28 11.64
C ILE A 249 10.26 28.38 10.57
N GLU A 250 9.14 28.71 9.90
CA GLU A 250 9.07 29.78 8.88
C GLU A 250 9.33 31.20 9.44
N THR A 251 9.32 31.39 10.76
CA THR A 251 9.60 32.68 11.43
C THR A 251 10.98 32.73 12.08
N GLN A 252 11.79 31.68 11.92
CA GLN A 252 13.18 31.61 12.36
C GLN A 252 14.19 31.90 11.22
N GLU A 253 13.71 32.19 10.02
CA GLU A 253 14.46 32.77 8.89
C GLU A 253 14.16 34.27 8.75
#